data_AF-A3IRZ2-F1
#
_entry.id   AF-A3IRZ2-F1
#
_cell.length_a   1.000
_cell.length_b   1.000
_cell.length_c   1.000
_cell.angle_alpha   90.00
_cell.angle_beta   90.00
_cell.angle_gamma   90.00
#
_symmetry.space_group_name_H-M   'P 1'
#
loop_
_entity.id
_entity.type
_entity.pdbx_description
1 polymer ?
#
loop_
_entity_poly.entity_id
_entity_poly.type
_entity_poly.pdbx_seq_one_letter_code
_entity_poly.pdbx_strand_id
1 'polypeptide(L)'
;MLAHRKASPLSRAYPEYGYSEKIDYPHYLKAKEMSGIEFIRKLYEIDKLPPNVRKLYEAQEDFNRETRQVLVKLLKVTDKTVRSWGKEYNRMPKCYRLTLGYVYRSLCLQKEIHLKALKNKDCQGDLRAV
;
A
#
# COMPACT_ATOMS: atom_id res chain seq x y z
N MET A 1 -28.60 -19.79 -19.75
CA MET A 1 -29.24 -18.96 -18.70
C MET A 1 -28.22 -17.97 -18.17
N LEU A 2 -28.28 -16.70 -18.60
CA LEU A 2 -27.41 -15.64 -18.08
C LEU A 2 -27.87 -15.28 -16.67
N ALA A 3 -27.03 -15.54 -15.66
CA ALA A 3 -27.27 -15.08 -14.31
C ALA A 3 -27.23 -13.55 -14.30
N HIS A 4 -28.40 -12.91 -14.18
CA HIS A 4 -28.48 -11.48 -13.89
C HIS A 4 -27.81 -11.23 -12.54
N ARG A 5 -26.57 -10.72 -12.57
CA ARG A 5 -25.91 -10.21 -11.36
C ARG A 5 -26.78 -9.08 -10.82
N LYS A 6 -27.29 -9.26 -9.61
CA LYS A 6 -28.11 -8.24 -8.92
C LYS A 6 -27.23 -7.02 -8.68
N ALA A 7 -27.68 -5.86 -9.13
CA ALA A 7 -27.01 -4.59 -8.90
C ALA A 7 -26.69 -4.38 -7.41
N SER A 8 -25.49 -3.86 -7.14
CA SER A 8 -25.04 -3.53 -5.78
C SER A 8 -26.09 -2.68 -5.03
N PRO A 9 -26.20 -2.82 -3.69
CA PRO A 9 -27.15 -2.02 -2.90
C PRO A 9 -26.99 -0.51 -3.09
N LEU A 10 -25.76 -0.03 -3.28
CA LEU A 10 -25.48 1.39 -3.52
C LEU A 10 -25.96 1.86 -4.89
N SER A 11 -25.75 1.04 -5.93
CA SER A 11 -26.22 1.33 -7.28
C SER A 11 -27.76 1.38 -7.35
N ARG A 12 -28.45 0.69 -6.43
CA ARG A 12 -29.92 0.77 -6.29
C ARG A 12 -30.39 1.98 -5.50
N ALA A 13 -29.65 2.38 -4.47
CA ALA A 13 -30.02 3.50 -3.60
C ALA A 13 -29.76 4.88 -4.24
N TYR A 14 -28.79 4.96 -5.15
CA TYR A 14 -28.31 6.22 -5.74
C TYR A 14 -28.09 6.10 -7.26
N PRO A 15 -29.15 5.87 -8.05
CA PRO A 15 -29.06 5.62 -9.49
C PRO A 15 -28.48 6.80 -10.29
N GLU A 16 -28.70 8.04 -9.83
CA GLU A 16 -28.24 9.29 -10.45
C GLU A 16 -26.71 9.44 -10.44
N TYR A 17 -26.03 8.76 -9.51
CA TYR A 17 -24.58 8.80 -9.39
C TYR A 17 -23.86 7.76 -10.26
N GLY A 18 -24.61 6.94 -11.02
CA GLY A 18 -24.03 6.06 -12.04
C GLY A 18 -22.95 5.11 -11.50
N TYR A 19 -23.18 4.52 -10.32
CA TYR A 19 -22.23 3.58 -9.70
C TYR A 19 -22.03 2.35 -10.59
N SER A 20 -21.01 2.42 -11.45
CA SER A 20 -20.49 1.29 -12.21
C SER A 20 -19.90 0.27 -11.23
N GLU A 21 -20.36 -0.98 -11.31
CA GLU A 21 -19.76 -2.10 -10.56
C GLU A 21 -18.28 -2.35 -10.94
N LYS A 22 -17.82 -1.75 -12.04
CA LYS A 22 -16.42 -1.69 -12.44
C LYS A 22 -15.90 -0.27 -12.22
N ILE A 23 -15.35 -0.02 -11.04
CA ILE A 23 -14.46 1.13 -10.86
C ILE A 23 -13.16 0.77 -11.59
N ASP A 24 -13.01 1.25 -12.82
CA ASP A 24 -11.73 1.14 -13.52
C ASP A 24 -10.79 2.20 -12.92
N TYR A 25 -10.11 1.82 -11.84
CA TYR A 25 -9.10 2.67 -11.24
C TYR A 25 -8.07 3.02 -12.32
N PRO A 26 -7.68 4.30 -12.45
CA PRO A 26 -6.63 4.70 -13.38
C PRO A 26 -5.43 3.77 -13.25
N HIS A 27 -4.86 3.35 -14.38
CA HIS A 27 -3.81 2.32 -14.43
C HIS A 27 -2.62 2.62 -13.49
N TYR A 28 -2.33 3.90 -13.22
CA TYR A 28 -1.28 4.33 -12.30
C TYR A 28 -1.58 4.08 -10.81
N LEU A 29 -2.87 3.89 -10.47
CA LEU A 29 -3.34 3.46 -9.16
C LEU A 29 -3.48 1.94 -9.07
N LYS A 30 -3.42 1.16 -10.15
CA LYS A 30 -3.48 -0.31 -10.05
C LYS A 30 -2.35 -0.81 -9.15
N ALA A 31 -2.74 -1.24 -7.95
CA ALA A 31 -1.85 -1.77 -6.95
C ALA A 31 -1.92 -3.29 -6.93
N LYS A 32 -0.76 -3.94 -6.84
CA LYS A 32 -0.68 -5.37 -6.55
C LYS A 32 -0.98 -5.59 -5.08
N GLU A 33 -1.66 -6.70 -4.76
CA GLU A 33 -1.77 -7.17 -3.38
C GLU A 33 -0.38 -7.29 -2.74
N MET A 34 -0.27 -6.83 -1.50
CA MET A 34 0.97 -6.83 -0.74
C MET A 34 0.73 -7.42 0.64
N SER A 35 1.61 -8.32 1.09
CA SER A 35 1.53 -8.85 2.46
C SER A 35 2.03 -7.81 3.49
N GLY A 36 1.68 -7.99 4.76
CA GLY A 36 2.17 -7.10 5.82
C GLY A 36 3.69 -7.08 5.94
N ILE A 37 4.35 -8.26 5.84
CA ILE A 37 5.81 -8.35 5.89
C ILE A 37 6.44 -7.71 4.64
N GLU A 38 5.90 -7.99 3.46
CA GLU A 38 6.39 -7.37 2.22
C GLU A 38 6.29 -5.85 2.28
N PHE A 39 5.18 -5.32 2.80
CA PHE A 39 5.00 -3.89 2.98
C PHE A 39 6.06 -3.27 3.89
N ILE A 40 6.31 -3.85 5.06
CA ILE A 40 7.34 -3.36 5.99
C ILE A 40 8.74 -3.47 5.39
N ARG A 41 9.07 -4.59 4.73
CA ARG A 41 10.37 -4.76 4.08
C ARG A 41 10.65 -3.67 3.06
N LYS A 42 9.63 -3.30 2.29
CA LYS A 42 9.73 -2.23 1.30
C LYS A 42 9.75 -0.84 1.93
N LEU A 43 8.95 -0.62 2.97
CA LEU A 43 8.84 0.67 3.66
C LEU A 43 10.17 1.07 4.32
N TYR A 44 10.84 0.13 4.98
CA TYR A 44 12.13 0.35 5.65
C TYR A 44 13.35 -0.04 4.78
N GLU A 45 13.13 -0.30 3.49
CA GLU A 45 14.18 -0.70 2.54
C GLU A 45 15.00 -1.95 2.96
N ILE A 46 14.46 -2.80 3.84
CA ILE A 46 15.05 -4.08 4.30
C ILE A 46 15.23 -5.05 3.12
N ASP A 47 14.40 -4.92 2.08
CA ASP A 47 14.55 -5.67 0.83
C ASP A 47 15.90 -5.42 0.12
N LYS A 48 16.58 -4.32 0.42
CA LYS A 48 17.92 -4.00 -0.11
C LYS A 48 19.05 -4.66 0.70
N LEU A 49 18.76 -5.18 1.89
CA LEU A 49 19.74 -5.84 2.74
C LEU A 49 20.05 -7.27 2.24
N PRO A 50 21.28 -7.77 2.48
CA PRO A 50 21.63 -9.16 2.21
C PRO A 50 20.68 -10.15 2.91
N PRO A 51 20.41 -11.34 2.33
CA PRO A 51 19.41 -12.28 2.84
C PRO A 51 19.65 -12.73 4.29
N ASN A 52 20.91 -12.92 4.69
CA ASN A 52 21.30 -13.27 6.06
C ASN A 52 21.01 -12.12 7.04
N VAL A 53 21.32 -10.88 6.66
CA VAL A 53 21.06 -9.69 7.49
C VAL A 53 19.55 -9.47 7.64
N ARG A 54 18.79 -9.62 6.55
CA ARG A 54 17.33 -9.54 6.57
C ARG A 54 16.70 -10.51 7.56
N LYS A 55 17.10 -11.77 7.55
CA LYS A 55 16.61 -12.78 8.50
C LYS A 55 16.90 -12.39 9.94
N LEU A 56 18.06 -11.79 10.19
CA LEU A 56 18.48 -11.36 11.52
C LEU A 56 17.60 -10.22 12.04
N TYR A 57 17.30 -9.24 11.20
CA TYR A 57 16.33 -8.17 11.51
C TYR A 57 14.93 -8.71 11.78
N GLU A 58 14.43 -9.62 10.93
CA GLU A 58 13.08 -10.18 11.05
C GLU A 58 12.90 -11.10 12.27
N ALA A 59 14.01 -11.67 12.77
CA ALA A 59 14.02 -12.48 13.98
C ALA A 59 13.91 -11.64 15.27
N GLN A 60 14.14 -10.33 15.21
CA GLN A 60 14.03 -9.46 16.38
C GLN A 60 12.56 -9.34 16.82
N GLU A 61 12.34 -9.39 18.13
CA GLU A 61 10.99 -9.24 18.70
C GLU A 61 10.41 -7.86 18.40
N ASP A 62 11.26 -6.82 18.46
CA ASP A 62 10.88 -5.44 18.16
C ASP A 62 10.39 -5.28 16.71
N PHE A 63 11.01 -5.97 15.74
CA PHE A 63 10.56 -5.96 14.35
C PHE A 63 9.10 -6.41 14.22
N ASN A 64 8.73 -7.50 14.89
CA ASN A 64 7.36 -8.01 14.89
C ASN A 64 6.40 -7.06 15.61
N ARG A 65 6.83 -6.44 16.72
CA ARG A 65 6.03 -5.46 17.46
C ARG A 65 5.77 -4.21 16.63
N GLU A 66 6.80 -3.65 16.02
CA GLU A 66 6.73 -2.46 15.17
C GLU A 66 5.87 -2.70 13.94
N THR A 67 6.07 -3.84 13.27
CA THR A 67 5.23 -4.23 12.13
C THR A 67 3.75 -4.23 12.50
N ARG A 68 3.38 -4.84 13.63
CA ARG A 68 1.99 -4.83 14.10
C ARG A 68 1.48 -3.42 14.37
N GLN A 69 2.27 -2.58 15.05
CA GLN A 69 1.88 -1.20 15.36
C GLN A 69 1.65 -0.36 14.09
N VAL A 70 2.50 -0.51 13.07
CA VAL A 70 2.32 0.15 11.77
C VAL A 70 1.02 -0.31 11.12
N LEU A 71 0.76 -1.62 11.05
CA LEU A 71 -0.46 -2.17 10.45
C LEU A 71 -1.73 -1.72 11.18
N VAL A 72 -1.72 -1.72 12.52
CA VAL A 72 -2.82 -1.21 13.35
C VAL A 72 -3.14 0.25 13.00
N LYS A 73 -2.12 1.11 12.98
CA LYS A 73 -2.29 2.54 12.73
C LYS A 73 -2.74 2.84 11.29
N LEU A 74 -2.13 2.16 10.32
CA LEU A 74 -2.37 2.37 8.90
C LEU A 74 -3.74 1.84 8.47
N LEU A 75 -4.08 0.63 8.88
CA LEU A 75 -5.31 -0.05 8.45
C LEU A 75 -6.51 0.27 9.35
N LYS A 76 -6.30 1.04 10.43
CA LYS A 76 -7.34 1.42 11.41
C LYS A 76 -8.08 0.21 11.99
N VAL A 77 -7.31 -0.83 12.33
CA VAL A 77 -7.81 -2.07 12.96
C VAL A 77 -7.19 -2.25 14.34
N THR A 78 -7.75 -3.14 15.16
CA THR A 78 -7.19 -3.43 16.49
C THR A 78 -5.96 -4.34 16.43
N ASP A 79 -5.10 -4.30 17.45
CA ASP A 79 -3.96 -5.23 17.58
C ASP A 79 -4.43 -6.69 17.61
N LYS A 80 -5.57 -6.97 18.27
CA LYS A 80 -6.19 -8.31 18.28
C LYS A 80 -6.53 -8.78 16.86
N THR A 81 -7.07 -7.90 16.02
CA THR A 81 -7.36 -8.20 14.61
C THR A 81 -6.09 -8.55 13.87
N VAL A 82 -5.02 -7.76 14.02
CA VAL A 82 -3.74 -8.01 13.33
C VAL A 82 -3.12 -9.35 13.76
N ARG A 83 -3.14 -9.67 15.06
CA ARG A 83 -2.66 -10.97 15.57
C ARG A 83 -3.46 -12.15 15.01
N SER A 84 -4.77 -11.99 14.80
CA SER A 84 -5.62 -13.06 14.25
C SER A 84 -5.23 -13.48 12.82
N TRP A 85 -4.48 -12.65 12.10
CA TRP A 85 -4.02 -12.95 10.74
C TRP A 85 -2.87 -13.95 10.69
N GLY A 86 -2.35 -14.40 11.84
CA GLY A 86 -1.34 -15.45 11.93
C GLY A 86 0.07 -14.98 11.58
N LYS A 87 0.99 -15.95 11.51
CA LYS A 87 2.39 -15.71 11.18
C LYS A 87 2.50 -15.05 9.80
N GLU A 88 3.32 -14.02 9.70
CA GLU A 88 3.54 -13.26 8.46
C GLU A 88 2.27 -12.65 7.85
N TYR A 89 1.18 -12.59 8.63
CA TYR A 89 -0.12 -12.09 8.19
C TYR A 89 -0.71 -12.88 7.01
N ASN A 90 -0.43 -14.18 6.96
CA ASN A 90 -0.88 -15.08 5.89
C ASN A 90 -2.41 -15.18 5.76
N ARG A 91 -3.18 -14.86 6.81
CA ARG A 91 -4.65 -14.80 6.80
C ARG A 91 -5.21 -13.38 6.69
N MET A 92 -4.37 -12.38 6.41
CA MET A 92 -4.81 -11.00 6.20
C MET A 92 -5.82 -10.93 5.04
N PRO A 93 -7.02 -10.36 5.23
CA PRO A 93 -8.01 -10.22 4.17
C PRO A 93 -7.50 -9.44 2.96
N LYS A 94 -7.99 -9.80 1.77
CA LYS A 94 -7.57 -9.21 0.49
C LYS A 94 -7.73 -7.69 0.43
N CYS A 95 -8.79 -7.15 1.03
CA CYS A 95 -9.00 -5.69 1.07
C CYS A 95 -7.81 -4.97 1.73
N TYR A 96 -7.31 -5.47 2.87
CA TYR A 96 -6.15 -4.88 3.54
C TYR A 96 -4.86 -5.05 2.74
N ARG A 97 -4.65 -6.20 2.07
CA ARG A 97 -3.49 -6.40 1.19
C ARG A 97 -3.47 -5.44 0.01
N LEU A 98 -4.64 -5.15 -0.57
CA LEU A 98 -4.79 -4.13 -1.60
C LEU A 98 -4.51 -2.74 -1.04
N THR A 99 -5.04 -2.40 0.14
CA THR A 99 -4.76 -1.12 0.81
C THR A 99 -3.26 -0.91 1.01
N LEU A 100 -2.52 -1.91 1.48
CA LEU A 100 -1.06 -1.83 1.60
C LEU A 100 -0.39 -1.56 0.25
N GLY A 101 -0.82 -2.24 -0.81
CA GLY A 101 -0.34 -2.01 -2.16
C GLY A 101 -0.59 -0.57 -2.64
N TYR A 102 -1.80 -0.05 -2.42
CA TYR A 102 -2.16 1.33 -2.78
C TYR A 102 -1.32 2.35 -2.00
N VAL A 103 -1.18 2.17 -0.69
CA VAL A 103 -0.36 3.05 0.16
C VAL A 103 1.08 3.06 -0.33
N TYR A 104 1.67 1.89 -0.56
CA TYR A 104 3.05 1.80 -1.03
C TYR A 104 3.22 2.49 -2.39
N ARG A 105 2.31 2.26 -3.33
CA ARG A 105 2.34 2.91 -4.65
C ARG A 105 2.27 4.44 -4.54
N SER A 106 1.41 4.96 -3.67
CA SER A 106 1.30 6.40 -3.41
C SER A 106 2.59 6.98 -2.83
N LEU A 107 3.24 6.27 -1.90
CA LEU A 107 4.54 6.69 -1.35
C LEU A 107 5.63 6.73 -2.43
N CYS A 108 5.68 5.73 -3.32
CA CYS A 108 6.61 5.73 -4.46
C CYS A 108 6.37 6.92 -5.38
N LEU A 109 5.11 7.16 -5.76
CA LEU A 109 4.75 8.27 -6.64
C LEU A 109 5.11 9.63 -6.02
N GLN A 110 4.86 9.80 -4.72
CA GLN A 110 5.24 11.01 -4.00
C GLN A 110 6.75 11.24 -4.01
N LYS A 111 7.55 10.17 -3.81
CA LYS A 111 9.01 10.22 -3.91
C LYS A 111 9.47 10.62 -5.31
N GLU A 112 8.87 10.06 -6.37
CA GLU A 112 9.19 10.42 -7.76
C GLU A 112 8.88 11.88 -8.07
N ILE A 113 7.71 12.37 -7.65
CA ILE A 113 7.31 13.78 -7.82
C ILE A 113 8.31 14.69 -7.11
N HIS A 114 8.67 14.37 -5.86
CA HIS A 114 9.62 15.15 -5.09
C HIS A 114 11.00 15.20 -5.74
N LEU A 115 11.53 14.06 -6.21
CA LEU A 115 12.81 14.00 -6.89
C LEU A 115 12.82 14.79 -8.21
N LYS A 116 11.71 14.76 -8.98
CA LYS A 116 11.58 15.59 -10.19
C LYS A 116 11.58 17.08 -9.85
N ALA A 117 10.90 17.47 -8.77
CA ALA A 117 10.87 18.85 -8.31
C ALA A 117 12.25 19.36 -7.89
N LEU A 118 13.08 18.52 -7.26
CA LEU A 118 14.47 18.87 -6.91
C LEU A 118 15.32 19.10 -8.17
N LYS A 119 15.31 18.16 -9.12
CA LYS A 119 16.05 18.28 -10.38
C LYS A 119 15.70 19.53 -11.17
N ASN A 120 14.42 19.90 -11.21
CA ASN A 120 13.98 21.10 -11.93
C ASN A 120 14.45 22.40 -11.25
N LYS A 121 14.64 22.41 -9.93
CA LYS A 121 15.21 23.56 -9.21
C LYS A 121 16.70 23.71 -9.45
N ASP A 122 17.43 22.59 -9.48
CA ASP A 122 18.86 22.58 -9.77
C ASP A 122 19.14 23.10 -11.20
N CYS A 123 18.29 22.77 -12.18
CA CYS A 123 18.38 23.31 -13.54
C CYS A 123 17.93 24.78 -13.69
N GLN A 124 17.21 25.34 -12.72
CA GLN A 124 16.81 26.76 -12.72
C GLN A 124 17.87 27.69 -12.10
N GLY A 125 18.85 27.14 -11.38
CA GLY A 125 19.96 27.89 -10.78
C GLY A 125 20.98 28.45 -11.78
N ASP A 126 21.10 27.84 -12.96
CA ASP A 126 22.09 28.24 -13.98
C ASP A 126 21.59 29.30 -14.97
N LEU A 127 20.29 29.63 -14.99
CA LEU A 127 19.71 30.60 -15.95
C LEU A 127 19.61 32.04 -15.43
N ARG A 128 20.19 32.35 -14.27
CA ARG A 128 20.26 33.72 -13.72
C ARG A 128 21.67 34.30 -13.65
N ALA A 129 22.64 33.63 -14.26
CA ALA A 129 24.03 34.09 -14.36
C ALA A 129 24.45 34.23 -15.84
N VAL A 130 23.76 35.08 -16.60
CA VAL A 130 24.23 35.64 -17.88
C VAL A 130 23.79 37.11 -17.94
#